data_AF-A0A1A9V1H0-F1
#
_entry.id   AF-A0A1A9V1H0-F1
#
_cell.length_a   1.000
_cell.length_b   1.000
_cell.length_c   1.000
_cell.angle_alpha   90.00
_cell.angle_beta   90.00
_cell.angle_gamma   90.00
#
_symmetry.space_group_name_H-M   'P 1'
#
loop_
_entity.id
_entity.type
_entity.pdbx_description
1 polymer ?
#
loop_
_entity_poly.entity_id
_entity_poly.type
_entity_poly.pdbx_seq_one_letter_code
_entity_poly.pdbx_strand_id
1 'polypeptide(L)'
;MNGNRQTCKEIDDLRGNFEEMAHAMLSKPDVQNDRRMLMNTLDHIIKQVFSSIRDELYSLKRTVRGAECPNNALGETSVKIHERVNYASEDLGAKVVSVMAQPLYSPNYFELLVGMKYSSNPPVRMLQSNMAPGNCFAFKDDRAVVVIKLPQPVIIDQIGLSHISRKQSPTGDVSSAPKDFTVFAVTKNLDVLLGSFRYDCIQHKLLQTFFVQSSEKYDLLRFHFNSNHGHSDYTCEYAQVLSRCLHLQTM
;
A
#
# COMPACT_ATOMS: atom_id res chain seq x y z
N MET A 1 -27.39 -4.86 41.36
CA MET A 1 -28.08 -5.71 40.36
C MET A 1 -28.76 -4.92 39.23
N ASN A 2 -28.31 -3.70 38.89
CA ASN A 2 -28.99 -2.83 37.92
C ASN A 2 -28.24 -2.64 36.57
N GLY A 3 -27.00 -3.13 36.44
CA GLY A 3 -26.19 -2.94 35.22
C GLY A 3 -26.52 -3.89 34.07
N ASN A 4 -26.83 -5.17 34.36
CA ASN A 4 -27.07 -6.18 33.33
C ASN A 4 -28.42 -6.06 32.61
N ARG A 5 -29.37 -5.31 33.18
CA ARG A 5 -30.70 -5.10 32.60
C ARG A 5 -30.72 -4.01 31.54
N GLN A 6 -29.78 -3.06 31.63
CA GLN A 6 -29.64 -1.97 30.67
C GLN A 6 -29.01 -2.48 29.36
N THR A 7 -27.96 -3.29 29.47
CA THR A 7 -27.24 -3.87 28.32
C THR A 7 -28.09 -4.83 27.50
N CYS A 8 -28.94 -5.64 28.13
CA CYS A 8 -29.84 -6.55 27.39
C CYS A 8 -30.93 -5.80 26.62
N LYS A 9 -31.44 -4.69 27.15
CA LYS A 9 -32.43 -3.85 26.45
C LYS A 9 -31.82 -3.18 25.22
N GLU A 10 -30.59 -2.68 25.32
CA GLU A 10 -29.88 -2.08 24.19
C GLU A 10 -29.62 -3.11 23.07
N ILE A 11 -29.31 -4.36 23.43
CA ILE A 11 -29.11 -5.45 22.47
C ILE A 11 -30.43 -5.87 21.80
N ASP A 12 -31.53 -5.90 22.56
CA ASP A 12 -32.85 -6.23 22.03
C ASP A 12 -33.40 -5.12 21.12
N ASP A 13 -33.17 -3.85 21.46
CA ASP A 13 -33.53 -2.69 20.61
C ASP A 13 -32.68 -2.66 19.32
N LEU A 14 -31.38 -2.98 19.40
CA LEU A 14 -30.51 -3.13 18.23
C LEU A 14 -30.97 -4.27 17.31
N ARG A 15 -31.44 -5.39 17.89
CA ARG A 15 -31.98 -6.52 17.14
C ARG A 15 -33.30 -6.15 16.45
N GLY A 16 -34.20 -5.44 17.15
CA GLY A 16 -35.45 -4.94 16.57
C GLY A 16 -35.21 -3.99 15.40
N ASN A 17 -34.29 -3.03 15.57
CA ASN A 17 -33.92 -2.09 14.50
C ASN A 17 -33.29 -2.81 13.29
N PHE A 18 -32.51 -3.86 13.53
CA PHE A 18 -31.93 -4.67 12.46
C PHE A 18 -32.99 -5.46 11.69
N GLU A 19 -33.97 -6.03 12.38
CA GLU A 19 -35.09 -6.75 11.75
C GLU A 19 -36.00 -5.80 10.96
N GLU A 20 -36.25 -4.59 11.47
CA GLU A 20 -37.04 -3.56 10.78
C GLU A 20 -36.31 -3.04 9.52
N MET A 21 -34.99 -2.84 9.62
CA MET A 21 -34.17 -2.46 8.47
C MET A 21 -34.04 -3.58 7.43
N ALA A 22 -33.96 -4.84 7.86
CA ALA A 22 -33.98 -6.00 6.97
C ALA A 22 -35.33 -6.11 6.24
N HIS A 23 -36.45 -5.89 6.93
CA HIS A 23 -37.78 -5.87 6.32
C HIS A 23 -37.98 -4.70 5.34
N ALA A 24 -37.42 -3.52 5.64
CA ALA A 24 -37.43 -2.37 4.74
C ALA A 24 -36.59 -2.61 3.46
N MET A 25 -35.52 -3.41 3.54
CA MET A 25 -34.71 -3.80 2.38
C MET A 25 -35.37 -4.89 1.53
N LEU A 26 -36.16 -5.78 2.14
CA LEU A 26 -36.83 -6.88 1.44
C LEU A 26 -38.13 -6.46 0.73
N SER A 27 -38.58 -5.21 0.88
CA SER A 27 -39.88 -4.72 0.37
C SER A 27 -39.81 -3.79 -0.85
N LYS A 28 -38.66 -3.64 -1.53
CA LYS A 28 -38.57 -2.86 -2.79
C LYS A 28 -38.32 -3.75 -4.03
N PRO A 29 -39.05 -3.57 -5.14
CA PRO A 29 -38.93 -4.43 -6.31
C PRO A 29 -37.85 -3.94 -7.29
N ASP A 30 -36.68 -4.58 -7.27
CA ASP A 30 -35.86 -4.91 -8.47
C ASP A 30 -34.85 -6.04 -8.12
N VAL A 31 -35.35 -7.27 -8.15
CA VAL A 31 -34.81 -8.40 -7.34
C VAL A 31 -33.56 -9.07 -7.93
N GLN A 32 -33.10 -8.70 -9.13
CA GLN A 32 -32.00 -9.42 -9.80
C GLN A 32 -30.68 -8.63 -9.86
N ASN A 33 -30.73 -7.32 -10.00
CA ASN A 33 -29.53 -6.47 -10.02
C ASN A 33 -28.97 -6.27 -8.59
N ASP A 34 -29.86 -6.12 -7.61
CA ASP A 34 -29.50 -5.94 -6.20
C ASP A 34 -28.87 -7.18 -5.57
N ARG A 35 -29.35 -8.40 -5.88
CA ARG A 35 -28.68 -9.62 -5.38
C ARG A 35 -27.26 -9.75 -5.92
N ARG A 36 -27.02 -9.35 -7.17
CA ARG A 36 -25.68 -9.39 -7.76
C ARG A 36 -24.79 -8.32 -7.13
N MET A 37 -25.31 -7.11 -6.94
CA MET A 37 -24.59 -6.03 -6.27
C MET A 37 -24.27 -6.39 -4.81
N LEU A 38 -25.23 -6.94 -4.07
CA LEU A 38 -25.07 -7.36 -2.69
C LEU A 38 -24.10 -8.54 -2.56
N MET A 39 -24.15 -9.52 -3.46
CA MET A 39 -23.16 -10.61 -3.48
C MET A 39 -21.77 -10.13 -3.88
N ASN A 40 -21.64 -9.16 -4.79
CA ASN A 40 -20.37 -8.55 -5.13
C ASN A 40 -19.80 -7.74 -3.96
N THR A 41 -20.65 -7.00 -3.22
CA THR A 41 -20.25 -6.26 -2.03
C THR A 41 -19.84 -7.20 -0.90
N LEU A 42 -20.58 -8.30 -0.69
CA LEU A 42 -20.21 -9.34 0.27
C LEU A 42 -18.90 -10.03 -0.11
N ASP A 43 -18.71 -10.37 -1.39
CA ASP A 43 -17.45 -10.94 -1.89
C ASP A 43 -16.28 -9.96 -1.72
N HIS A 44 -16.51 -8.67 -1.94
CA HIS A 44 -15.52 -7.62 -1.70
C HIS A 44 -15.13 -7.53 -0.23
N ILE A 45 -16.11 -7.51 0.68
CA ILE A 45 -15.89 -7.47 2.13
C ILE A 45 -15.15 -8.75 2.58
N ILE A 46 -15.57 -9.93 2.12
CA ILE A 46 -14.92 -11.19 2.45
C ILE A 46 -13.47 -11.20 1.96
N LYS A 47 -13.20 -10.76 0.72
CA LYS A 47 -11.84 -10.67 0.17
C LYS A 47 -10.99 -9.67 0.95
N GLN A 48 -11.54 -8.53 1.32
CA GLN A 48 -10.85 -7.49 2.08
C GLN A 48 -10.50 -7.98 3.48
N VAL A 49 -11.45 -8.57 4.21
CA VAL A 49 -11.21 -9.15 5.55
C VAL A 49 -10.20 -10.30 5.47
N PHE A 50 -10.34 -11.20 4.49
CA PHE A 50 -9.42 -12.32 4.32
C PHE A 50 -8.01 -11.87 3.93
N SER A 51 -7.87 -10.79 3.14
CA SER A 51 -6.57 -10.19 2.84
C SER A 51 -5.92 -9.57 4.08
N SER A 52 -6.71 -8.87 4.91
CA SER A 52 -6.22 -8.28 6.17
C SER A 52 -5.72 -9.36 7.13
N ILE A 53 -6.51 -10.42 7.34
CA ILE A 53 -6.13 -11.56 8.19
C ILE A 53 -4.88 -12.26 7.64
N ARG A 54 -4.78 -12.41 6.31
CA ARG A 54 -3.63 -13.02 5.65
C ARG A 54 -2.37 -12.17 5.86
N ASP A 55 -2.46 -10.86 5.74
CA ASP A 55 -1.33 -9.94 5.88
C ASP A 55 -0.86 -9.87 7.35
N GLU A 56 -1.79 -9.90 8.30
CA GLU A 56 -1.49 -10.09 9.74
C GLU A 56 -0.82 -11.44 10.03
N LEU A 57 -1.27 -12.51 9.39
CA LEU A 57 -0.62 -13.82 9.52
C LEU A 57 0.80 -13.80 8.95
N TYR A 58 1.03 -13.09 7.85
CA TYR A 58 2.37 -12.94 7.26
C TYR A 58 3.29 -12.09 8.13
N SER A 59 2.80 -11.00 8.73
CA SER A 59 3.59 -10.18 9.66
C SER A 59 3.89 -10.96 10.95
N LEU A 60 2.92 -11.70 11.50
CA LEU A 60 3.12 -12.56 12.66
C LEU A 60 4.09 -13.72 12.38
N LYS A 61 3.99 -14.35 11.21
CA LYS A 61 4.93 -15.38 10.76
C LYS A 61 6.37 -14.85 10.65
N ARG A 62 6.54 -13.56 10.36
CA ARG A 62 7.85 -12.89 10.34
C ARG A 62 8.40 -12.71 11.76
N THR A 63 7.54 -12.33 12.71
CA THR A 63 7.90 -12.23 14.14
C THR A 63 8.27 -13.59 14.73
N VAL A 64 7.54 -14.66 14.38
CA VAL A 64 7.82 -16.03 14.84
C VAL A 64 9.10 -16.60 14.21
N ARG A 65 9.38 -16.31 12.92
CA ARG A 65 10.68 -16.68 12.29
C ARG A 65 11.90 -15.96 12.88
N GLY A 66 11.70 -14.91 13.68
CA GLY A 66 12.76 -14.21 14.40
C GLY A 66 13.09 -14.81 15.78
N ALA A 67 12.33 -15.81 16.25
CA ALA A 67 12.47 -16.37 17.59
C ALA A 67 12.70 -17.90 17.55
N GLU A 68 13.84 -18.35 17.03
CA GLU A 68 14.37 -19.69 17.32
C GLU A 68 15.86 -19.63 17.69
N CYS A 69 16.18 -20.06 18.91
CA CYS A 69 17.53 -20.46 19.33
C CYS A 69 17.62 -22.00 19.37
N PRO A 70 18.83 -22.57 19.20
CA PRO A 70 19.04 -23.70 18.30
C PRO A 70 19.05 -25.07 18.99
N ASN A 71 18.88 -26.13 18.20
CA ASN A 71 19.81 -27.27 18.12
C ASN A 71 19.43 -28.24 16.98
N ASN A 72 20.26 -28.28 15.93
CA ASN A 72 20.97 -29.48 15.43
C ASN A 72 21.34 -29.32 13.95
N ALA A 73 22.58 -29.71 13.65
CA ALA A 73 23.32 -29.45 12.43
C ALA A 73 22.80 -30.20 11.20
N LEU A 74 22.74 -29.50 10.06
CA LEU A 74 23.07 -30.05 8.74
C LEU A 74 23.34 -28.93 7.73
N GLY A 75 24.53 -28.94 7.13
CA GLY A 75 24.80 -28.54 5.74
C GLY A 75 24.61 -27.07 5.34
N GLU A 76 25.72 -26.42 5.01
CA GLU A 76 25.82 -25.06 4.49
C GLU A 76 24.96 -24.79 3.25
N THR A 77 24.13 -23.75 3.33
CA THR A 77 24.20 -22.63 2.37
C THR A 77 23.77 -21.38 3.13
N SER A 78 24.72 -20.74 3.81
CA SER A 78 24.50 -19.47 4.51
C SER A 78 24.32 -18.35 3.48
N VAL A 79 23.13 -18.30 2.88
CA VAL A 79 22.63 -17.07 2.26
C VAL A 79 22.52 -16.06 3.40
N LYS A 80 23.54 -15.22 3.56
CA LYS A 80 23.47 -14.03 4.43
C LYS A 80 22.39 -13.11 3.85
N ILE A 81 21.13 -13.35 4.19
CA ILE A 81 20.05 -12.40 3.95
C ILE A 81 20.35 -11.22 4.87
N HIS A 82 21.10 -10.25 4.36
CA HIS A 82 21.21 -8.95 5.01
C HIS A 82 19.84 -8.32 4.87
N GLU A 83 19.06 -8.32 5.95
CA GLU A 83 17.78 -7.62 5.98
C GLU A 83 18.05 -6.15 5.68
N ARG A 84 17.55 -5.68 4.53
CA ARG A 84 17.69 -4.28 4.10
C ARG A 84 16.64 -3.44 4.81
N VAL A 85 17.01 -2.23 5.20
CA VAL A 85 16.12 -1.28 5.86
C VAL A 85 15.28 -0.55 4.82
N ASN A 86 13.96 -0.49 5.00
CA ASN A 86 13.09 0.35 4.17
C ASN A 86 13.14 1.79 4.66
N TYR A 87 14.12 2.58 4.21
CA TYR A 87 14.27 3.98 4.62
C TYR A 87 13.12 4.88 4.16
N ALA A 88 12.29 4.44 3.20
CA ALA A 88 11.07 5.15 2.84
C ALA A 88 9.86 4.72 3.67
N SER A 89 10.02 3.91 4.71
CA SER A 89 8.93 3.58 5.63
C SER A 89 8.45 4.83 6.38
N GLU A 90 7.14 5.06 6.37
CA GLU A 90 6.51 6.08 7.21
C GLU A 90 6.86 5.86 8.70
N ASP A 91 6.88 4.61 9.15
CA ASP A 91 7.22 4.23 10.54
C ASP A 91 8.66 4.61 10.92
N LEU A 92 9.56 4.72 9.93
CA LEU A 92 10.94 5.17 10.13
C LEU A 92 11.11 6.69 9.93
N GLY A 93 10.02 7.42 9.68
CA GLY A 93 9.99 8.87 9.56
C GLY A 93 10.12 9.41 8.14
N ALA A 94 9.97 8.56 7.12
CA ALA A 94 9.86 9.03 5.74
C ALA A 94 8.56 9.81 5.52
N LYS A 95 8.58 10.79 4.61
CA LYS A 95 7.45 11.68 4.34
C LYS A 95 7.27 11.94 2.86
N VAL A 96 6.03 12.13 2.44
CA VAL A 96 5.73 12.72 1.13
C VAL A 96 5.85 14.25 1.25
N VAL A 97 6.71 14.85 0.43
CA VAL A 97 6.99 16.29 0.41
C VAL A 97 6.07 17.01 -0.57
N SER A 98 5.88 16.44 -1.76
CA SER A 98 5.01 17.00 -2.78
C SER A 98 4.48 15.94 -3.73
N VAL A 99 3.32 16.23 -4.32
CA VAL A 99 2.67 15.40 -5.34
C VAL A 99 2.14 16.29 -6.45
N MET A 100 2.48 15.93 -7.69
CA MET A 100 1.90 16.46 -8.91
C MET A 100 1.18 15.31 -9.62
N ALA A 101 -0.11 15.18 -9.32
CA ALA A 101 -1.03 14.24 -9.92
C ALA A 101 -2.45 14.80 -9.83
N GLN A 102 -3.39 14.25 -10.60
CA GLN A 102 -4.81 14.51 -10.39
C GLN A 102 -5.37 13.50 -9.37
N PRO A 103 -6.18 13.94 -8.39
CA PRO A 103 -6.80 13.01 -7.46
C PRO A 103 -7.82 12.14 -8.17
N LEU A 104 -7.98 10.90 -7.71
CA LEU A 104 -8.90 9.93 -8.29
C LEU A 104 -10.37 10.38 -8.21
N TYR A 105 -10.75 10.98 -7.08
CA TYR A 105 -12.09 11.49 -6.83
C TYR A 105 -12.04 13.00 -6.66
N SER A 106 -13.08 13.68 -7.16
CA SER A 106 -13.24 15.10 -6.89
C SER A 106 -13.45 15.30 -5.39
N PRO A 107 -12.71 16.21 -4.75
CA PRO A 107 -12.92 16.50 -3.34
C PRO A 107 -14.32 17.09 -3.16
N ASN A 108 -15.00 16.71 -2.08
CA ASN A 108 -16.24 17.35 -1.69
C ASN A 108 -16.01 18.81 -1.24
N TYR A 109 -17.09 19.56 -1.04
CA TYR A 109 -16.99 20.99 -0.69
C TYR A 109 -16.14 21.25 0.57
N PHE A 110 -16.29 20.40 1.60
CA PHE A 110 -15.52 20.52 2.83
C PHE A 110 -14.03 20.25 2.60
N GLU A 111 -13.72 19.17 1.89
CA GLU A 111 -12.35 18.80 1.51
C GLU A 111 -11.66 19.88 0.68
N LEU A 112 -12.39 20.51 -0.25
CA LEU A 112 -11.89 21.64 -1.00
C LEU A 112 -11.55 22.83 -0.08
N LEU A 113 -12.43 23.13 0.88
CA LEU A 113 -12.25 24.23 1.84
C LEU A 113 -11.00 24.03 2.72
N VAL A 114 -10.74 22.79 3.16
CA VAL A 114 -9.57 22.46 3.99
C VAL A 114 -8.33 22.04 3.16
N GLY A 115 -8.41 22.10 1.82
CA GLY A 115 -7.30 21.78 0.92
C GLY A 115 -6.94 20.28 0.82
N MET A 116 -7.83 19.38 1.24
CA MET A 116 -7.62 17.94 1.20
C MET A 116 -7.99 17.36 -0.16
N LYS A 117 -7.01 17.16 -1.04
CA LYS A 117 -7.24 16.64 -2.40
C LYS A 117 -7.25 15.10 -2.50
N TYR A 118 -6.69 14.39 -1.52
CA TYR A 118 -6.43 12.94 -1.61
C TYR A 118 -6.97 12.15 -0.41
N SER A 119 -8.13 12.50 0.14
CA SER A 119 -8.64 11.90 1.39
C SER A 119 -8.80 10.38 1.32
N SER A 120 -9.36 9.86 0.21
CA SER A 120 -9.62 8.43 0.07
C SER A 120 -8.37 7.59 -0.17
N ASN A 121 -7.37 8.16 -0.85
CA ASN A 121 -6.13 7.49 -1.26
C ASN A 121 -4.92 8.43 -1.13
N PRO A 122 -4.52 8.78 0.10
CA PRO A 122 -3.49 9.78 0.32
C PRO A 122 -2.12 9.26 -0.14
N PRO A 123 -1.25 10.13 -0.69
CA PRO A 123 0.09 9.78 -1.15
C PRO A 123 0.93 9.03 -0.12
N VAL A 124 0.75 9.34 1.17
CA VAL A 124 1.51 8.72 2.26
C VAL A 124 1.33 7.20 2.33
N ARG A 125 0.22 6.64 1.81
CA ARG A 125 0.00 5.19 1.77
C ARG A 125 1.07 4.43 1.00
N MET A 126 1.74 5.08 0.05
CA MET A 126 2.86 4.46 -0.67
C MET A 126 4.11 4.27 0.21
N LEU A 127 4.13 4.79 1.43
CA LEU A 127 5.22 4.63 2.40
C LEU A 127 4.87 3.62 3.50
N GLN A 128 3.65 3.08 3.46
CA GLN A 128 3.11 2.17 4.47
C GLN A 128 3.32 0.71 4.06
N SER A 129 3.46 -0.16 5.06
CA SER A 129 3.61 -1.61 4.84
C SER A 129 2.27 -2.33 4.57
N ASN A 130 1.15 -1.70 4.91
CA ASN A 130 -0.19 -2.26 4.74
C ASN A 130 -0.60 -2.28 3.25
N MET A 131 -0.68 -3.48 2.68
CA MET A 131 -1.07 -3.71 1.28
C MET A 131 -2.51 -4.23 1.13
N ALA A 132 -3.39 -3.94 2.10
CA ALA A 132 -4.81 -4.26 1.96
C ALA A 132 -5.39 -3.62 0.68
N PRO A 133 -6.32 -4.29 -0.03
CA PRO A 133 -6.99 -3.74 -1.18
C PRO A 133 -7.58 -2.35 -0.90
N GLY A 134 -7.27 -1.37 -1.74
CA GLY A 134 -7.67 0.02 -1.57
C GLY A 134 -6.73 0.87 -0.72
N ASN A 135 -5.81 0.26 0.06
CA ASN A 135 -4.81 0.98 0.85
C ASN A 135 -3.57 1.40 0.04
N CYS A 136 -3.77 2.00 -1.15
CA CYS A 136 -2.72 2.59 -1.98
C CYS A 136 -2.84 4.10 -2.08
N PHE A 137 -1.76 4.72 -2.55
CA PHE A 137 -1.84 6.02 -3.21
C PHE A 137 -2.46 5.81 -4.60
N ALA A 138 -3.59 6.43 -4.87
CA ALA A 138 -4.26 6.33 -6.16
C ALA A 138 -4.43 7.71 -6.77
N PHE A 139 -4.16 7.79 -8.07
CA PHE A 139 -4.25 9.02 -8.85
C PHE A 139 -4.87 8.72 -10.21
N LYS A 140 -5.50 9.73 -10.79
CA LYS A 140 -6.15 9.64 -12.08
C LYS A 140 -5.11 9.45 -13.20
N ASP A 141 -5.53 8.76 -14.26
CA ASP A 141 -4.71 8.45 -15.44
C ASP A 141 -3.48 7.61 -15.08
N ASP A 142 -2.37 7.78 -15.81
CA ASP A 142 -1.18 6.93 -15.75
C ASP A 142 0.10 7.65 -15.30
N ARG A 143 -0.01 8.93 -14.92
CA ARG A 143 1.15 9.79 -14.62
C ARG A 143 1.04 10.52 -13.29
N ALA A 144 2.12 10.44 -12.52
CA ALA A 144 2.29 11.22 -11.30
C ALA A 144 3.77 11.52 -11.06
N VAL A 145 4.03 12.67 -10.42
CA VAL A 145 5.34 12.98 -9.85
C VAL A 145 5.19 13.08 -8.34
N VAL A 146 5.96 12.29 -7.60
CA VAL A 146 5.93 12.27 -6.14
C VAL A 146 7.33 12.51 -5.61
N VAL A 147 7.49 13.49 -4.73
CA VAL A 147 8.75 13.71 -3.99
C VAL A 147 8.59 13.17 -2.59
N ILE A 148 9.48 12.28 -2.19
CA ILE A 148 9.56 11.74 -0.84
C ILE A 148 10.86 12.21 -0.17
N LYS A 149 10.81 12.36 1.15
CA LYS A 149 11.96 12.63 2.01
C LYS A 149 12.18 11.45 2.94
N LEU A 150 13.36 10.86 2.88
CA LEU A 150 13.87 9.86 3.80
C LEU A 150 14.22 10.52 5.15
N PRO A 151 14.26 9.77 6.26
CA PRO A 151 14.57 10.32 7.58
C PRO A 151 16.02 10.83 7.70
N GLN A 152 16.93 10.35 6.85
CA GLN A 152 18.32 10.77 6.78
C GLN A 152 18.92 10.48 5.39
N PRO A 153 20.02 11.14 4.99
CA PRO A 153 20.72 10.85 3.75
C PRO A 153 21.35 9.45 3.75
N VAL A 154 21.09 8.65 2.71
CA VAL A 154 21.61 7.28 2.55
C VAL A 154 22.16 7.02 1.15
N ILE A 155 23.08 6.06 1.05
CA ILE A 155 23.50 5.51 -0.25
C ILE A 155 22.38 4.60 -0.75
N ILE A 156 21.84 4.91 -1.93
CA ILE A 156 20.70 4.20 -2.51
C ILE A 156 21.26 3.15 -3.48
N ASP A 157 21.23 1.89 -3.06
CA ASP A 157 21.63 0.75 -3.88
C ASP A 157 20.45 0.06 -4.58
N GLN A 158 19.26 0.24 -4.02
CA GLN A 158 18.04 -0.42 -4.47
C GLN A 158 16.83 0.50 -4.34
N ILE A 159 15.84 0.22 -5.17
CA ILE A 159 14.49 0.78 -5.09
C ILE A 159 13.53 -0.38 -5.15
N GLY A 160 12.56 -0.43 -4.25
CA GLY A 160 11.51 -1.43 -4.24
C GLY A 160 10.19 -0.85 -4.73
N LEU A 161 9.47 -1.62 -5.53
CA LEU A 161 8.09 -1.35 -5.90
C LEU A 161 7.28 -2.61 -5.61
N SER A 162 6.11 -2.45 -4.99
CA SER A 162 5.19 -3.55 -4.77
C SER A 162 3.81 -3.26 -5.33
N HIS A 163 3.05 -4.30 -5.58
CA HIS A 163 1.64 -4.18 -5.91
C HIS A 163 0.90 -5.43 -5.43
N ILE A 164 -0.39 -5.30 -5.15
CA ILE A 164 -1.24 -6.42 -4.78
C ILE A 164 -1.30 -7.46 -5.90
N SER A 165 -1.42 -8.74 -5.52
CA SER A 165 -1.61 -9.84 -6.46
C SER A 165 -3.02 -9.82 -7.07
N ARG A 166 -3.22 -10.50 -8.22
CA ARG A 166 -4.57 -10.75 -8.78
C ARG A 166 -5.51 -11.43 -7.79
N LYS A 167 -4.99 -12.26 -6.88
CA LYS A 167 -5.79 -12.94 -5.85
C LYS A 167 -6.21 -12.01 -4.70
N GLN A 168 -5.47 -10.93 -4.47
CA GLN A 168 -5.82 -9.89 -3.50
C GLN A 168 -6.71 -8.81 -4.12
N SER A 169 -6.58 -8.57 -5.43
CA SER A 169 -7.46 -7.65 -6.15
C SER A 169 -8.91 -8.12 -6.11
N PRO A 170 -9.86 -7.28 -5.66
CA PRO A 170 -11.26 -7.65 -5.60
C PRO A 170 -11.84 -8.05 -6.95
N THR A 171 -11.41 -7.36 -8.02
CA THR A 171 -11.82 -7.61 -9.40
C THR A 171 -10.92 -8.61 -10.15
N GLY A 172 -9.81 -9.03 -9.53
CA GLY A 172 -8.78 -9.81 -10.21
C GLY A 172 -7.88 -8.99 -11.14
N ASP A 173 -8.16 -7.69 -11.31
CA ASP A 173 -7.41 -6.79 -12.16
C ASP A 173 -6.22 -6.17 -11.42
N VAL A 174 -5.10 -6.07 -12.13
CA VAL A 174 -3.83 -5.45 -11.68
C VAL A 174 -3.30 -4.46 -12.72
N SER A 175 -4.11 -4.10 -13.73
CA SER A 175 -3.74 -3.17 -14.79
C SER A 175 -3.45 -1.75 -14.29
N SER A 176 -3.92 -1.41 -13.08
CA SER A 176 -3.69 -0.12 -12.42
C SER A 176 -2.34 -0.02 -11.70
N ALA A 177 -1.55 -1.10 -11.66
CA ALA A 177 -0.19 -1.02 -11.14
C ALA A 177 0.66 -0.08 -12.02
N PRO A 178 1.58 0.72 -11.44
CA PRO A 178 2.54 1.45 -12.25
C PRO A 178 3.39 0.49 -13.05
N LYS A 179 3.79 0.92 -14.24
CA LYS A 179 4.59 0.12 -15.16
C LYS A 179 5.95 0.76 -15.34
N ASP A 180 6.06 1.80 -16.17
CA ASP A 180 7.31 2.48 -16.42
C ASP A 180 7.45 3.66 -15.44
N PHE A 181 8.57 3.74 -14.73
CA PHE A 181 8.83 4.83 -13.79
C PHE A 181 10.30 5.25 -13.81
N THR A 182 10.59 6.44 -13.32
CA THR A 182 11.94 7.01 -13.27
C THR A 182 12.16 7.66 -11.92
N VAL A 183 13.36 7.50 -11.36
CA VAL A 183 13.68 8.02 -10.04
C VAL A 183 14.88 8.95 -10.12
N PHE A 184 14.75 10.10 -9.48
CA PHE A 184 15.81 11.09 -9.34
C PHE A 184 16.11 11.32 -7.86
N ALA A 185 17.38 11.57 -7.55
CA ALA A 185 17.75 12.23 -6.31
C ALA A 185 17.69 13.74 -6.50
N VAL A 186 17.00 14.44 -5.60
CA VAL A 186 16.85 15.90 -5.67
C VAL A 186 17.91 16.55 -4.81
N THR A 187 18.73 17.40 -5.41
CA THR A 187 19.75 18.19 -4.70
C THR A 187 19.48 19.68 -4.85
N LYS A 188 20.26 20.52 -4.17
CA LYS A 188 20.16 21.99 -4.31
C LYS A 188 20.54 22.47 -5.71
N ASN A 189 21.43 21.76 -6.38
CA ASN A 189 22.06 22.23 -7.61
C ASN A 189 21.39 21.62 -8.85
N LEU A 190 21.19 20.30 -8.85
CA LEU A 190 20.62 19.57 -9.97
C LEU A 190 20.05 18.23 -9.52
N ASP A 191 19.00 17.77 -10.20
CA ASP A 191 18.48 16.43 -10.02
C ASP A 191 19.41 15.39 -10.66
N VAL A 192 19.71 14.33 -9.90
CA VAL A 192 20.55 13.22 -10.37
C VAL A 192 19.65 12.04 -10.74
N LEU A 193 19.71 11.60 -11.99
CA LEU A 193 18.99 10.40 -12.44
C LEU A 193 19.56 9.17 -11.73
N LEU A 194 18.72 8.48 -10.93
CA LEU A 194 19.07 7.21 -10.30
C LEU A 194 18.75 6.01 -11.20
N GLY A 195 17.74 6.15 -12.05
CA GLY A 195 17.44 5.18 -13.10
C GLY A 195 16.01 5.26 -13.62
N SER A 196 15.79 4.58 -14.74
CA SER A 196 14.47 4.34 -15.33
C SER A 196 14.20 2.83 -15.29
N PHE A 197 13.03 2.47 -14.81
CA PHE A 197 12.68 1.12 -14.43
C PHE A 197 11.30 0.75 -14.96
N ARG A 198 11.04 -0.55 -14.99
CA ARG A 198 9.76 -1.11 -15.34
C ARG A 198 9.34 -2.16 -14.33
N TYR A 199 8.17 -1.98 -13.74
CA TYR A 199 7.49 -2.99 -12.95
C TYR A 199 6.70 -3.94 -13.86
N ASP A 200 6.63 -5.22 -13.48
CA ASP A 200 5.86 -6.24 -14.20
C ASP A 200 4.85 -6.93 -13.27
N CYS A 201 3.60 -7.13 -13.69
CA CYS A 201 2.59 -7.82 -12.87
C CYS A 201 2.77 -9.35 -12.80
N ILE A 202 3.81 -9.82 -12.13
CA ILE A 202 4.16 -11.24 -11.94
C ILE A 202 3.46 -11.80 -10.70
N GLN A 203 2.64 -12.85 -10.86
CA GLN A 203 1.79 -13.39 -9.78
C GLN A 203 2.53 -13.76 -8.48
N HIS A 204 3.77 -14.23 -8.59
CA HIS A 204 4.57 -14.73 -7.46
C HIS A 204 5.69 -13.77 -7.04
N LYS A 205 5.76 -12.55 -7.59
CA LYS A 205 6.79 -11.56 -7.29
C LYS A 205 6.17 -10.17 -7.18
N LEU A 206 5.50 -9.94 -6.04
CA LEU A 206 4.79 -8.70 -5.76
C LEU A 206 5.75 -7.55 -5.53
N LEU A 207 6.77 -7.77 -4.67
CA LEU A 207 7.88 -6.84 -4.48
C LEU A 207 8.94 -7.07 -5.54
N GLN A 208 9.24 -6.04 -6.32
CA GLN A 208 10.32 -6.00 -7.28
C GLN A 208 11.35 -4.99 -6.85
N THR A 209 12.61 -5.36 -7.03
CA THR A 209 13.74 -4.56 -6.58
C THR A 209 14.59 -4.20 -7.78
N PHE A 210 14.90 -2.92 -7.89
CA PHE A 210 15.63 -2.30 -8.98
C PHE A 210 16.94 -1.77 -8.44
N PHE A 211 18.05 -2.15 -9.06
CA PHE A 211 19.37 -1.75 -8.60
C PHE A 211 19.70 -0.34 -9.08
N VAL A 212 20.27 0.46 -8.18
CA VAL A 212 20.73 1.82 -8.40
C VAL A 212 22.21 1.89 -8.04
N GLN A 213 22.97 2.71 -8.77
CA GLN A 213 24.36 3.01 -8.43
C GLN A 213 24.46 4.47 -8.02
N SER A 214 24.20 4.77 -6.75
CA SER A 214 24.40 6.12 -6.20
C SER A 214 25.83 6.27 -5.65
N SER A 215 26.55 7.31 -6.09
CA SER A 215 27.89 7.65 -5.58
C SER A 215 27.84 8.46 -4.28
N GLU A 216 26.72 9.14 -4.05
CA GLU A 216 26.49 10.04 -2.92
C GLU A 216 25.27 9.62 -2.11
N LYS A 217 25.15 10.21 -0.91
CA LYS A 217 24.01 10.00 -0.02
C LYS A 217 22.91 11.00 -0.36
N TYR A 218 21.68 10.51 -0.45
CA TYR A 218 20.50 11.31 -0.76
C TYR A 218 19.40 11.05 0.26
N ASP A 219 18.62 12.08 0.59
CA ASP A 219 17.42 11.98 1.43
C ASP A 219 16.15 12.44 0.70
N LEU A 220 16.25 13.08 -0.46
CA LEU A 220 15.11 13.50 -1.26
C LEU A 220 15.06 12.75 -2.59
N LEU A 221 13.97 12.03 -2.82
CA LEU A 221 13.76 11.23 -4.02
C LEU A 221 12.51 11.66 -4.73
N ARG A 222 12.62 11.84 -6.05
CA ARG A 222 11.51 12.17 -6.93
C ARG A 222 11.21 10.99 -7.84
N PHE A 223 10.03 10.43 -7.65
CA PHE A 223 9.46 9.38 -8.47
C PHE A 223 8.62 10.01 -9.57
N HIS A 224 8.89 9.63 -10.81
CA HIS A 224 8.08 9.91 -11.98
C HIS A 224 7.42 8.60 -12.39
N PHE A 225 6.14 8.42 -12.11
CA PHE A 225 5.34 7.35 -12.68
C PHE A 225 4.90 7.80 -14.07
N ASN A 226 5.29 7.04 -15.10
CA ASN A 226 5.16 7.45 -16.50
C ASN A 226 4.08 6.69 -17.27
N SER A 227 3.68 5.52 -16.77
CA SER A 227 2.65 4.67 -17.36
C SER A 227 2.11 3.66 -16.32
N ASN A 228 1.00 3.01 -16.65
CA ASN A 228 0.47 1.85 -15.94
C ASN A 228 0.34 0.62 -16.87
N HIS A 229 -0.25 -0.46 -16.38
CA HIS A 229 -0.45 -1.70 -17.12
C HIS A 229 -1.74 -1.73 -17.96
N GLY A 230 -2.33 -0.57 -18.29
CA GLY A 230 -3.45 -0.43 -19.22
C GLY A 230 -4.80 -0.11 -18.57
N HIS A 231 -4.84 0.23 -17.29
CA HIS A 231 -6.06 0.73 -16.66
C HIS A 231 -6.39 2.13 -17.21
N SER A 232 -7.59 2.31 -17.77
CA SER A 232 -7.95 3.56 -18.47
C SER A 232 -8.09 4.77 -17.55
N ASP A 233 -8.52 4.54 -16.31
CA ASP A 233 -9.02 5.65 -15.48
C ASP A 233 -8.03 6.10 -14.40
N TYR A 234 -7.16 5.20 -13.93
CA TYR A 234 -6.33 5.47 -12.75
C TYR A 234 -5.13 4.53 -12.62
N THR A 235 -4.22 4.95 -11.74
CA THR A 235 -3.07 4.16 -11.28
C THR A 235 -3.08 4.10 -9.76
N CYS A 236 -2.75 2.94 -9.20
CA CYS A 236 -2.76 2.67 -7.76
C CYS A 236 -1.40 2.10 -7.36
N GLU A 237 -0.70 2.83 -6.51
CA GLU A 237 0.69 2.57 -6.18
C GLU A 237 0.87 2.12 -4.74
N TYR A 238 1.62 1.02 -4.58
CA TYR A 238 2.02 0.42 -3.31
C TYR A 238 3.56 0.38 -3.23
N ALA A 239 4.22 1.53 -3.08
CA ALA A 239 5.69 1.59 -3.09
C ALA A 239 6.32 1.05 -1.79
N GLN A 240 7.57 0.59 -1.87
CA GLN A 240 8.44 0.38 -0.71
C GLN A 240 9.90 0.66 -1.11
N VAL A 241 10.48 1.81 -0.76
CA VAL A 241 11.89 2.08 -1.15
C VAL A 241 12.86 1.42 -0.18
N LEU A 242 13.42 0.29 -0.60
CA LEU A 242 14.43 -0.45 0.17
C LEU A 242 15.82 0.14 -0.09
N SER A 243 16.51 0.60 0.95
CA SER A 243 17.91 1.07 0.83
C SER A 243 18.80 0.25 1.75
N ARG A 244 20.02 -0.07 1.31
CA ARG A 244 21.06 -0.53 2.24
C ARG A 244 21.43 0.60 3.20
N CYS A 245 21.56 0.25 4.47
CA CYS A 245 22.48 0.95 5.33
C CYS A 245 23.89 0.41 5.02
N LEU A 246 24.74 1.23 4.39
CA LEU A 246 26.19 1.04 4.49
C LEU A 246 26.63 1.57 5.87
N HIS A 247 26.34 0.81 6.92
CA HIS A 247 27.08 0.88 8.17
C HIS A 247 27.51 -0.54 8.54
N LEU A 248 28.68 -0.90 7.98
CA LEU A 248 29.74 -1.67 8.63
C LEU A 248 31.00 -1.58 7.75
N GLN A 249 31.35 -0.37 7.30
CA GLN A 249 32.70 -0.05 6.84
C GLN A 249 33.02 1.39 7.25
N THR A 250 33.30 1.56 8.53
CA THR A 250 34.24 2.57 9.01
C THR A 250 35.22 1.84 9.91
N MET A 251 36.46 1.77 9.44
CA MET A 251 37.66 1.69 10.27
C MET A 251 37.74 2.94 11.15
#